data_AF-A0A0N4XM52-F1
#
_entry.id   AF-A0A0N4XM52-F1
#
_cell.length_a   1.000
_cell.length_b   1.000
_cell.length_c   1.000
_cell.angle_alpha   90.00
_cell.angle_beta   90.00
_cell.angle_gamma   90.00
#
_symmetry.space_group_name_H-M   'P 1'
#
loop_
_entity.id
_entity.type
_entity.pdbx_description
1 polymer ?
#
loop_
_entity_poly.entity_id
_entity_poly.type
_entity_poly.pdbx_seq_one_letter_code
_entity_poly.pdbx_strand_id
1 'polypeptide(L)'
;MFAMDERLAAAFKAMAPKKENKVAAQLASAFRLKLADLLLFTLSSQSTAPQVKACLIIPLLKLAKLQLKQDAEGQCARKTIGLLNIISRLKKIELSDRKVINLLNELISEGTGISNPTLIAAVAALSAFIEFFVSSANVFLKAGFNDEYRVFRKTEALLCLAGMMSKGVLSKAAIEKSTVKGIAKASSEYLLAALAQPETIKPRYFASVMKLLQCTASSVGDDLKVGDLS
;
A
#
# COMPACT_ATOMS: atom_id res chain seq x y z
N MET A 1 18.67 -51.68 13.68
CA MET A 1 19.25 -50.74 14.65
C MET A 1 18.80 -49.32 14.25
N PHE A 2 17.92 -48.69 15.07
CA PHE A 2 17.62 -47.24 15.16
C PHE A 2 16.72 -46.45 14.18
N ALA A 3 15.64 -47.00 13.59
CA ALA A 3 14.61 -46.15 12.95
C ALA A 3 13.46 -45.71 13.91
N MET A 4 13.26 -46.44 15.01
CA MET A 4 12.17 -46.23 15.95
C MET A 4 12.49 -45.11 16.97
N ASP A 5 13.76 -44.95 17.33
CA ASP A 5 14.24 -43.94 18.30
C ASP A 5 14.16 -42.51 17.77
N GLU A 6 14.44 -42.27 16.49
CA GLU A 6 14.40 -40.91 15.94
C GLU A 6 12.98 -40.34 15.88
N ARG A 7 12.00 -41.18 15.53
CA ARG A 7 10.59 -40.77 15.48
C ARG A 7 10.03 -40.51 16.88
N LEU A 8 10.42 -41.34 17.86
CA LEU A 8 10.06 -41.13 19.25
C LEU A 8 10.73 -39.87 19.82
N ALA A 9 12.01 -39.66 19.54
CA ALA A 9 12.74 -38.46 19.96
C ALA A 9 12.20 -37.18 19.31
N ALA A 10 11.77 -37.24 18.05
CA ALA A 10 11.10 -36.13 17.38
C ALA A 10 9.72 -35.84 17.99
N ALA A 11 8.95 -36.88 18.33
CA ALA A 11 7.67 -36.74 19.02
C ALA A 11 7.85 -36.15 20.44
N PHE A 12 8.87 -36.57 21.18
CA PHE A 12 9.20 -36.00 22.50
C PHE A 12 9.69 -34.54 22.41
N LYS A 13 10.47 -34.17 21.39
CA LYS A 13 10.83 -32.77 21.13
C LYS A 13 9.61 -31.90 20.74
N ALA A 14 8.62 -32.49 20.06
CA ALA A 14 7.38 -31.80 19.70
C ALA A 14 6.41 -31.65 20.90
N MET A 15 6.44 -32.59 21.85
CA MET A 15 5.65 -32.56 23.09
C MET A 15 6.32 -31.79 24.23
N ALA A 16 7.63 -31.57 24.18
CA ALA A 16 8.33 -30.74 25.15
C ALA A 16 7.77 -29.30 25.07
N PRO A 17 7.34 -28.70 26.19
CA PRO A 17 6.87 -27.33 26.18
C PRO A 17 8.04 -26.46 25.70
N LYS A 18 7.88 -25.81 24.53
CA LYS A 18 8.78 -24.75 24.11
C LYS A 18 8.77 -23.73 25.24
N LYS A 19 9.84 -23.67 26.04
CA LYS A 19 10.09 -22.57 26.96
C LYS A 19 10.31 -21.33 26.10
N GLU A 20 9.24 -20.74 25.59
CA GLU A 20 9.26 -19.36 25.15
C GLU A 20 9.62 -18.57 26.38
N ASN A 21 10.87 -18.09 26.40
CA ASN A 21 11.38 -17.32 27.51
C ASN A 21 10.64 -15.98 27.49
N LYS A 22 9.47 -15.91 28.16
CA LYS A 22 8.54 -14.77 28.12
C LYS A 22 9.26 -13.45 28.38
N VAL A 23 10.28 -13.46 29.25
CA VAL A 23 11.16 -12.33 29.54
C VAL A 23 11.96 -11.90 28.30
N ALA A 24 12.55 -12.83 27.56
CA ALA A 24 13.28 -12.53 26.33
C ALA A 24 12.35 -12.00 25.23
N ALA A 25 11.13 -12.54 25.12
CA ALA A 25 10.13 -12.05 24.18
C ALA A 25 9.67 -10.61 24.51
N GLN A 26 9.46 -10.32 25.80
CA GLN A 26 9.14 -8.98 26.29
C GLN A 26 10.29 -7.99 26.05
N LEU A 27 11.53 -8.36 26.37
CA LEU A 27 12.72 -7.54 26.11
C LEU A 27 12.90 -7.27 24.61
N ALA A 28 12.72 -8.29 23.76
CA ALA A 28 12.80 -8.13 22.31
C ALA A 28 11.69 -7.20 21.79
N SER A 29 10.47 -7.29 22.33
CA SER A 29 9.38 -6.37 22.00
C SER A 29 9.71 -4.93 22.39
N ALA A 30 10.16 -4.70 23.62
CA ALA A 30 10.57 -3.38 24.10
C ALA A 30 11.71 -2.78 23.27
N PHE A 31 12.70 -3.59 22.90
CA PHE A 31 13.79 -3.18 22.03
C PHE A 31 13.31 -2.76 20.63
N ARG A 32 12.41 -3.55 20.01
CA ARG A 32 11.81 -3.18 18.70
C ARG A 32 11.05 -1.85 18.78
N LEU A 33 10.34 -1.60 19.88
CA LEU A 33 9.65 -0.32 20.09
C LEU A 33 10.64 0.85 20.18
N LYS A 34 11.78 0.69 20.85
CA LYS A 34 12.84 1.70 20.91
C LYS A 34 13.51 1.94 19.55
N LEU A 35 13.72 0.88 18.76
CA LEU A 35 14.20 1.03 17.38
C LEU A 35 13.21 1.79 16.50
N ALA A 36 11.90 1.53 16.65
CA ALA A 36 10.88 2.27 15.93
C ALA A 36 10.89 3.77 16.31
N ASP A 37 11.11 4.09 17.58
CA ASP A 37 11.26 5.47 18.05
C ASP A 37 12.52 6.12 17.47
N LEU A 38 13.64 5.39 17.36
CA LEU A 38 14.85 5.89 16.70
C LEU A 38 14.62 6.19 15.22
N LEU A 39 13.96 5.26 14.51
CA LEU A 39 13.59 5.45 13.11
C LEU A 39 12.64 6.63 12.92
N LEU A 40 11.74 6.89 13.87
CA LEU A 40 10.89 8.07 13.85
C LEU A 40 11.72 9.36 13.84
N PHE A 41 12.75 9.45 14.68
CA PHE A 41 13.66 10.60 14.67
C PHE A 41 14.39 10.73 13.34
N THR A 42 14.89 9.63 12.77
CA THR A 42 15.55 9.62 11.45
C THR A 42 14.61 10.08 10.34
N LEU A 43 13.37 9.60 10.31
CA LEU A 43 12.40 9.99 9.29
C LEU A 43 11.95 11.44 9.43
N SER A 44 11.85 11.93 10.67
CA SER A 44 11.40 13.30 10.99
C SER A 44 12.51 14.35 10.82
N SER A 45 13.78 13.94 10.91
CA SER A 45 14.91 14.87 10.79
C SER A 45 15.02 15.47 9.39
N GLN A 46 15.21 16.79 9.32
CA GLN A 46 15.51 17.48 8.05
C GLN A 46 16.93 17.19 7.54
N SER A 47 17.85 16.79 8.43
CA SER A 47 19.24 16.44 8.04
C SER A 47 19.35 15.08 7.38
N THR A 48 18.32 14.23 7.50
CA THR A 48 18.33 12.91 6.85
C THR A 48 17.98 13.06 5.37
N ALA A 49 18.87 12.59 4.51
CA ALA A 49 18.70 12.64 3.07
C ALA A 49 17.38 11.97 2.64
N PRO A 50 16.57 12.61 1.76
CA PRO A 50 15.30 12.06 1.28
C PRO A 50 15.43 10.63 0.71
N GLN A 51 16.53 10.35 0.01
CA GLN A 51 16.78 9.02 -0.58
C GLN A 51 16.91 7.93 0.50
N VAL A 52 17.53 8.25 1.64
CA VAL A 52 17.63 7.31 2.77
C VAL A 52 16.24 6.98 3.31
N LYS A 53 15.36 7.98 3.41
CA LYS A 53 13.97 7.78 3.84
C LYS A 53 13.18 6.91 2.87
N ALA A 54 13.38 7.11 1.55
CA ALA A 54 12.75 6.27 0.53
C ALA A 54 13.23 4.82 0.58
N CYS A 55 14.53 4.57 0.84
CA CYS A 55 15.08 3.22 0.98
C CYS A 55 14.46 2.43 2.15
N LEU A 56 13.84 3.10 3.13
CA LEU A 56 13.18 2.45 4.25
C LEU A 56 11.77 1.94 3.92
N ILE A 57 11.16 2.34 2.81
CA ILE A 57 9.79 1.98 2.44
C ILE A 57 9.61 0.44 2.37
N ILE A 58 10.42 -0.24 1.57
CA ILE A 58 10.30 -1.70 1.39
C ILE A 58 10.67 -2.49 2.65
N PRO A 59 11.78 -2.19 3.36
CA PRO A 59 12.08 -2.83 4.64
C PRO A 59 10.96 -2.68 5.69
N LEU A 60 10.39 -1.47 5.83
CA LEU A 60 9.31 -1.23 6.79
C LEU A 60 8.02 -1.93 6.38
N LEU A 61 7.71 -2.02 5.07
CA LEU A 61 6.56 -2.77 4.57
C LEU A 61 6.70 -4.27 4.86
N LYS A 62 7.86 -4.86 4.57
CA LYS A 62 8.18 -6.26 4.91
C LYS A 62 8.07 -6.53 6.41
N LEU A 63 8.62 -5.63 7.22
CA LEU A 63 8.56 -5.73 8.67
C LEU A 63 7.12 -5.66 9.19
N ALA A 64 6.30 -4.72 8.70
CA ALA A 64 4.89 -4.60 9.09
C ALA A 64 4.10 -5.88 8.74
N LYS A 65 4.32 -6.44 7.54
CA LYS A 65 3.72 -7.73 7.14
C LYS A 65 4.09 -8.86 8.09
N LEU A 66 5.37 -8.96 8.44
CA LEU A 66 5.86 -10.01 9.33
C LEU A 66 5.30 -9.86 10.75
N GLN A 67 5.26 -8.63 11.28
CA GLN A 67 4.69 -8.35 12.59
C GLN A 67 3.19 -8.67 12.65
N LEU A 68 2.42 -8.33 11.61
CA LEU A 68 0.99 -8.66 11.53
C LEU A 68 0.72 -10.17 11.49
N LYS A 69 1.69 -10.99 11.09
CA LYS A 69 1.58 -12.47 11.14
C LYS A 69 1.90 -13.04 12.52
N GLN A 70 2.70 -12.34 13.32
CA GLN A 70 3.26 -12.85 14.57
C GLN A 70 2.60 -12.28 15.83
N ASP A 71 1.95 -11.11 15.73
CA ASP A 71 1.49 -10.34 16.87
C ASP A 71 -0.04 -10.10 16.80
N ALA A 72 -0.79 -10.79 17.66
CA ALA A 72 -2.24 -10.68 17.75
C ALA A 72 -2.72 -9.33 18.30
N GLU A 73 -1.90 -8.63 19.10
CA GLU A 73 -2.20 -7.31 19.67
C GLU A 73 -1.76 -6.16 18.72
N GLY A 74 -0.88 -6.48 17.77
CA GLY A 74 -0.53 -5.64 16.62
C GLY A 74 0.13 -4.30 16.99
N GLN A 75 0.69 -4.16 18.19
CA GLN A 75 1.23 -2.88 18.65
C GLN A 75 2.53 -2.51 17.91
N CYS A 76 3.41 -3.49 17.68
CA CYS A 76 4.62 -3.29 16.87
C CYS A 76 4.27 -2.94 15.42
N ALA A 77 3.31 -3.69 14.83
CA ALA A 77 2.83 -3.43 13.48
C ALA A 77 2.25 -2.02 13.32
N ARG A 78 1.46 -1.55 14.29
CA ARG A 78 0.90 -0.19 14.29
C ARG A 78 1.98 0.89 14.27
N LYS A 79 3.05 0.75 15.05
CA LYS A 79 4.18 1.69 15.00
C LYS A 79 4.87 1.67 13.64
N THR A 80 5.17 0.50 13.10
CA THR A 80 5.83 0.36 11.79
C THR A 80 4.96 0.93 10.66
N ILE A 81 3.64 0.71 10.69
CA ILE A 81 2.68 1.34 9.78
C ILE A 81 2.65 2.86 9.95
N GLY A 82 2.76 3.35 11.18
CA GLY A 82 2.91 4.78 11.48
C GLY A 82 4.13 5.39 10.78
N LEU A 83 5.28 4.71 10.81
CA LEU A 83 6.49 5.16 10.11
C LEU A 83 6.29 5.22 8.58
N LEU A 84 5.63 4.22 7.98
CA LEU A 84 5.27 4.22 6.56
C LEU A 84 4.38 5.43 6.20
N ASN A 85 3.39 5.74 7.04
CA ASN A 85 2.51 6.90 6.86
C ASN A 85 3.23 8.25 7.03
N ILE A 86 4.31 8.31 7.80
CA ILE A 86 5.15 9.51 7.88
C ILE A 86 5.93 9.68 6.59
N ILE A 87 6.52 8.60 6.07
CA ILE A 87 7.24 8.63 4.79
C ILE A 87 6.33 9.12 3.67
N SER A 88 5.08 8.63 3.60
CA SER A 88 4.11 9.02 2.59
C SER A 88 3.69 10.51 2.65
N ARG A 89 4.08 11.24 3.70
CA ARG A 89 3.76 12.66 3.89
C ARG A 89 4.99 13.56 3.80
N LEU A 90 6.17 13.01 3.51
CA LEU A 90 7.37 13.81 3.37
C LEU A 90 7.23 14.81 2.22
N LYS A 91 8.05 15.86 2.21
CA LYS A 91 8.16 16.71 1.02
C LYS A 91 9.00 15.99 -0.04
N LYS A 92 8.77 16.39 -1.30
CA LYS A 92 9.34 15.86 -2.55
C LYS A 92 10.67 15.12 -2.35
N ILE A 93 10.71 13.84 -2.71
CA ILE A 93 11.95 13.06 -2.78
C ILE A 93 12.37 13.01 -4.25
N GLU A 94 13.52 13.59 -4.56
CA GLU A 94 14.12 13.41 -5.88
C GLU A 94 14.79 12.03 -5.96
N LEU A 95 14.19 11.19 -6.80
CA LEU A 95 14.70 9.87 -7.17
C LEU A 95 14.82 9.82 -8.70
N SER A 96 15.79 9.08 -9.21
CA SER A 96 15.85 8.81 -10.66
C SER A 96 14.71 7.89 -11.09
N ASP A 97 14.23 8.05 -12.33
CA ASP A 97 13.12 7.26 -12.89
C ASP A 97 13.32 5.76 -12.72
N ARG A 98 14.56 5.26 -12.92
CA ARG A 98 14.90 3.85 -12.70
C ARG A 98 14.69 3.40 -11.25
N LYS A 99 15.07 4.24 -10.27
CA LYS A 99 14.88 3.94 -8.84
C LYS A 99 13.40 4.00 -8.46
N VAL A 100 12.66 4.94 -9.05
CA VAL A 100 11.20 5.07 -8.88
C VAL A 100 10.48 3.81 -9.38
N ILE A 101 10.77 3.35 -10.60
CA ILE A 101 10.15 2.16 -11.19
C ILE A 101 10.47 0.91 -10.37
N ASN A 102 11.72 0.73 -9.94
CA ASN A 102 12.11 -0.41 -9.10
C ASN A 102 11.37 -0.39 -7.77
N LEU A 103 11.32 0.77 -7.10
CA LEU A 103 10.60 0.94 -5.85
C LEU A 103 9.11 0.60 -6.02
N LEU A 104 8.50 0.95 -7.16
CA LEU A 104 7.12 0.59 -7.45
C LEU A 104 6.91 -0.91 -7.59
N ASN A 105 7.76 -1.55 -8.37
CA ASN A 105 7.66 -3.00 -8.60
C ASN A 105 7.80 -3.76 -7.28
N GLU A 106 8.72 -3.33 -6.43
CA GLU A 106 8.88 -3.87 -5.08
C GLU A 106 7.67 -3.55 -4.20
N LEU A 107 7.11 -2.35 -4.25
CA LEU A 107 5.94 -1.95 -3.47
C LEU A 107 4.69 -2.75 -3.87
N ILE A 108 4.48 -3.00 -5.17
CA ILE A 108 3.38 -3.82 -5.68
C ILE A 108 3.58 -5.29 -5.29
N SER A 109 4.80 -5.81 -5.48
CA SER A 109 5.15 -7.18 -5.11
C SER A 109 4.93 -7.42 -3.61
N GLU A 110 5.41 -6.50 -2.77
CA GLU A 110 5.24 -6.60 -1.33
C GLU A 110 3.82 -6.25 -0.86
N GLY A 111 3.10 -5.37 -1.55
CA GLY A 111 1.70 -5.04 -1.29
C GLY A 111 0.75 -6.22 -1.56
N THR A 112 1.17 -7.14 -2.43
CA THR A 112 0.36 -8.30 -2.80
C THR A 112 0.12 -9.22 -1.60
N GLY A 113 -1.15 -9.61 -1.38
CA GLY A 113 -1.55 -10.53 -0.33
C GLY A 113 -1.68 -9.93 1.07
N ILE A 114 -1.59 -8.60 1.22
CA ILE A 114 -1.87 -7.92 2.49
C ILE A 114 -3.39 -7.89 2.71
N SER A 115 -3.90 -8.42 3.82
CA SER A 115 -5.33 -8.32 4.15
C SER A 115 -5.66 -7.18 5.13
N ASN A 116 -4.67 -6.73 5.91
CA ASN A 116 -4.85 -5.73 6.94
C ASN A 116 -5.18 -4.35 6.32
N PRO A 117 -6.34 -3.74 6.63
CA PRO A 117 -6.81 -2.50 6.00
C PRO A 117 -5.91 -1.30 6.30
N THR A 118 -5.27 -1.25 7.47
CA THR A 118 -4.38 -0.15 7.85
C THR A 118 -3.09 -0.17 7.04
N LEU A 119 -2.50 -1.36 6.85
CA LEU A 119 -1.29 -1.49 6.05
C LEU A 119 -1.57 -1.25 4.56
N ILE A 120 -2.73 -1.69 4.06
CA ILE A 120 -3.24 -1.38 2.73
C ILE A 120 -3.31 0.15 2.50
N ALA A 121 -3.92 0.88 3.44
CA ALA A 121 -4.03 2.33 3.33
C ALA A 121 -2.65 3.00 3.29
N ALA A 122 -1.67 2.49 4.03
CA ALA A 122 -0.30 2.98 4.00
C ALA A 122 0.39 2.71 2.65
N VAL A 123 0.23 1.52 2.06
CA VAL A 123 0.75 1.19 0.72
C VAL A 123 0.14 2.12 -0.33
N ALA A 124 -1.17 2.35 -0.30
CA ALA A 124 -1.82 3.28 -1.23
C ALA A 124 -1.30 4.72 -1.06
N ALA A 125 -1.09 5.17 0.18
CA ALA A 125 -0.51 6.48 0.45
C ALA A 125 0.93 6.61 -0.07
N LEU A 126 1.74 5.54 0.03
CA LEU A 126 3.10 5.50 -0.51
C LEU A 126 3.13 5.49 -2.05
N SER A 127 2.17 4.81 -2.68
CA SER A 127 1.98 4.88 -4.14
C SER A 127 1.52 6.27 -4.60
N ALA A 128 0.79 7.02 -3.78
CA ALA A 128 0.36 8.38 -4.10
C ALA A 128 1.45 9.43 -3.82
N PHE A 129 2.28 9.17 -2.80
CA PHE A 129 3.38 10.02 -2.37
C PHE A 129 4.43 10.24 -3.46
N ILE A 130 4.63 9.24 -4.31
CA ILE A 130 5.57 9.32 -5.42
C ILE A 130 4.84 9.96 -6.59
N GLU A 131 4.85 11.29 -6.65
CA GLU A 131 4.28 12.12 -7.73
C GLU A 131 4.74 11.64 -9.13
N PHE A 132 5.90 10.99 -9.24
CA PHE A 132 6.40 10.36 -10.47
C PHE A 132 5.53 9.23 -11.02
N PHE A 133 4.71 8.56 -10.18
CA PHE A 133 3.83 7.49 -10.63
C PHE A 133 2.58 7.98 -11.36
N VAL A 134 2.31 9.28 -11.38
CA VAL A 134 1.24 9.86 -12.21
C VAL A 134 1.44 9.49 -13.68
N SER A 135 2.69 9.43 -14.16
CA SER A 135 3.04 8.92 -15.50
C SER A 135 2.64 7.44 -15.72
N SER A 136 2.56 6.66 -14.64
CA SER A 136 2.17 5.24 -14.64
C SER A 136 0.70 5.02 -14.29
N ALA A 137 -0.10 6.07 -14.15
CA ALA A 137 -1.51 5.99 -13.74
C ALA A 137 -2.32 5.03 -14.64
N ASN A 138 -2.02 4.97 -15.93
CA ASN A 138 -2.64 4.02 -16.87
C ASN A 138 -2.41 2.54 -16.52
N VAL A 139 -1.29 2.19 -15.89
CA VAL A 139 -1.03 0.82 -15.41
C VAL A 139 -2.00 0.45 -14.30
N PHE A 140 -2.24 1.37 -13.37
CA PHE A 140 -3.18 1.18 -12.26
C PHE A 140 -4.64 1.18 -12.74
N LEU A 141 -4.96 2.00 -13.74
CA LEU A 141 -6.26 1.96 -14.39
C LEU A 141 -6.54 0.58 -14.99
N LYS A 142 -5.60 0.07 -15.80
CA LYS A 142 -5.71 -1.26 -16.41
C LYS A 142 -5.81 -2.36 -15.34
N ALA A 143 -4.96 -2.32 -14.32
CA ALA A 143 -4.99 -3.32 -13.25
C ALA A 143 -6.26 -3.24 -12.38
N GLY A 144 -6.80 -2.03 -12.17
CA GLY A 144 -7.98 -1.78 -11.36
C GLY A 144 -9.27 -2.29 -11.98
N PHE A 145 -9.33 -2.41 -13.31
CA PHE A 145 -10.50 -2.90 -14.05
C PHE A 145 -10.23 -4.20 -14.81
N ASN A 146 -9.11 -4.89 -14.54
CA ASN A 146 -8.83 -6.20 -15.14
C ASN A 146 -9.68 -7.31 -14.49
N ASP A 147 -10.46 -8.04 -15.28
CA ASP A 147 -11.36 -9.09 -14.79
C ASP A 147 -10.67 -10.40 -14.41
N GLU A 148 -9.47 -10.65 -14.92
CA GLU A 148 -8.64 -11.79 -14.50
C GLU A 148 -8.05 -11.59 -13.10
N TYR A 149 -8.01 -10.35 -12.61
CA TYR A 149 -7.42 -10.04 -11.32
C TYR A 149 -8.42 -10.27 -10.19
N ARG A 150 -7.92 -10.88 -9.11
CA ARG A 150 -8.70 -11.02 -7.87
C ARG A 150 -9.14 -9.65 -7.38
N VAL A 151 -10.36 -9.57 -6.84
CA VAL A 151 -10.97 -8.32 -6.36
C VAL A 151 -10.05 -7.50 -5.47
N PHE A 152 -9.28 -8.16 -4.60
CA PHE A 152 -8.30 -7.51 -3.75
C PHE A 152 -7.27 -6.69 -4.56
N ARG A 153 -6.64 -7.31 -5.58
CA ARG A 153 -5.66 -6.64 -6.44
C ARG A 153 -6.28 -5.49 -7.22
N LYS A 154 -7.51 -5.67 -7.71
CA LYS A 154 -8.27 -4.60 -8.39
C LYS A 154 -8.49 -3.41 -7.45
N THR A 155 -8.95 -3.66 -6.23
CA THR A 155 -9.16 -2.63 -5.19
C THR A 155 -7.89 -1.85 -4.88
N GLU A 156 -6.74 -2.52 -4.69
CA GLU A 156 -5.47 -1.84 -4.39
C GLU A 156 -5.02 -0.94 -5.54
N ALA A 157 -5.15 -1.41 -6.79
CA ALA A 157 -4.82 -0.62 -7.96
C ALA A 157 -5.70 0.65 -8.06
N LEU A 158 -7.01 0.53 -7.80
CA LEU A 158 -7.91 1.68 -7.79
C LEU A 158 -7.61 2.66 -6.66
N LEU A 159 -7.23 2.17 -5.47
CA LEU A 159 -6.85 3.05 -4.35
C LEU A 159 -5.56 3.81 -4.64
N CYS A 160 -4.57 3.18 -5.27
CA CYS A 160 -3.35 3.84 -5.73
C CYS A 160 -3.68 4.92 -6.76
N LEU A 161 -4.50 4.59 -7.76
CA LEU A 161 -4.94 5.54 -8.79
C LEU A 161 -5.72 6.71 -8.18
N ALA A 162 -6.64 6.45 -7.25
CA ALA A 162 -7.39 7.50 -6.56
C ALA A 162 -6.47 8.46 -5.79
N GLY A 163 -5.39 7.95 -5.18
CA GLY A 163 -4.37 8.76 -4.53
C GLY A 163 -3.61 9.67 -5.51
N MET A 164 -3.24 9.12 -6.68
CA MET A 164 -2.61 9.90 -7.76
C MET A 164 -3.54 10.99 -8.32
N MET A 165 -4.84 10.71 -8.36
CA MET A 165 -5.87 11.65 -8.82
C MET A 165 -6.28 12.68 -7.76
N SER A 166 -5.60 12.76 -6.61
CA SER A 166 -5.93 13.73 -5.57
C SER A 166 -5.41 15.14 -5.90
N LYS A 167 -6.14 16.18 -5.48
CA LYS A 167 -5.82 17.59 -5.75
C LYS A 167 -4.41 17.99 -5.31
N GLY A 168 -3.93 17.42 -4.21
CA GLY A 168 -2.58 17.68 -3.69
C GLY A 168 -1.45 17.10 -4.56
N VAL A 169 -1.74 16.08 -5.36
CA VAL A 169 -0.80 15.46 -6.31
C VAL A 169 -0.91 16.15 -7.67
N LEU A 170 -2.12 16.33 -8.19
CA LEU A 170 -2.34 16.93 -9.51
C LEU A 170 -1.97 18.42 -9.58
N SER A 171 -1.89 19.13 -8.45
CA SER A 171 -1.33 20.49 -8.41
C SER A 171 0.17 20.56 -8.70
N LYS A 172 0.87 19.42 -8.74
CA LYS A 172 2.32 19.32 -8.89
C LYS A 172 2.77 18.39 -10.02
N ALA A 173 1.89 17.53 -10.50
CA ALA A 173 2.16 16.55 -11.53
C ALA A 173 1.04 16.54 -12.56
N ALA A 174 1.41 16.64 -13.84
CA ALA A 174 0.46 16.59 -14.94
C ALA A 174 -0.04 15.15 -15.16
N ILE A 175 -1.36 15.01 -15.31
CA ILE A 175 -2.00 13.74 -15.68
C ILE A 175 -2.38 13.76 -17.16
N GLU A 176 -2.23 12.63 -17.84
CA GLU A 176 -2.67 12.52 -19.23
C GLU A 176 -4.20 12.59 -19.34
N LYS A 177 -4.71 13.39 -20.28
CA LYS A 177 -6.16 13.48 -20.57
C LYS A 177 -6.77 12.11 -20.94
N SER A 178 -5.99 11.24 -21.59
CA SER A 178 -6.35 9.86 -21.90
C SER A 178 -6.68 9.05 -20.64
N THR A 179 -5.89 9.20 -19.58
CA THR A 179 -6.13 8.53 -18.29
C THR A 179 -7.43 8.99 -17.65
N VAL A 180 -7.71 10.30 -17.66
CA VAL A 180 -8.97 10.85 -17.12
C VAL A 180 -10.19 10.29 -17.88
N LYS A 181 -10.13 10.28 -19.22
CA LYS A 181 -11.17 9.68 -20.07
C LYS A 181 -11.33 8.19 -19.80
N GLY A 182 -10.22 7.48 -19.63
CA GLY A 182 -10.21 6.05 -19.30
C GLY A 182 -10.85 5.74 -17.95
N ILE A 183 -10.57 6.55 -16.92
CA ILE A 183 -11.22 6.44 -15.60
C ILE A 183 -12.73 6.62 -15.74
N ALA A 184 -13.17 7.67 -16.44
CA ALA A 184 -14.59 7.94 -16.64
C ALA A 184 -15.28 6.77 -17.34
N LYS A 185 -14.69 6.26 -18.43
CA LYS A 185 -15.22 5.14 -19.20
C LYS A 185 -15.33 3.87 -18.36
N ALA A 186 -14.22 3.40 -17.80
CA ALA A 186 -14.18 2.14 -17.05
C ALA A 186 -15.07 2.18 -15.79
N SER A 187 -15.11 3.32 -15.10
CA SER A 187 -15.99 3.48 -13.93
C SER A 187 -17.46 3.49 -14.34
N SER A 188 -17.82 4.12 -15.45
CA SER A 188 -19.20 4.16 -15.94
C SER A 188 -19.67 2.76 -16.36
N GLU A 189 -18.84 2.02 -17.10
CA GLU A 189 -19.13 0.63 -17.49
C GLU A 189 -19.32 -0.25 -16.25
N TYR A 190 -18.45 -0.14 -15.25
CA TYR A 190 -18.60 -0.86 -13.98
C TYR A 190 -19.89 -0.49 -13.25
N LEU A 191 -20.23 0.81 -13.17
CA LEU A 191 -21.44 1.26 -12.47
C LEU A 191 -22.71 0.77 -13.18
N LEU A 192 -22.75 0.79 -14.51
CA LEU A 192 -23.86 0.22 -15.28
C LEU A 192 -24.03 -1.28 -15.00
N ALA A 193 -22.93 -2.04 -15.00
CA ALA A 193 -22.97 -3.46 -14.66
C ALA A 193 -23.42 -3.70 -13.21
N ALA A 194 -22.93 -2.89 -12.27
CA ALA A 194 -23.30 -2.96 -10.86
C ALA A 194 -24.79 -2.66 -10.63
N LEU A 195 -25.36 -1.69 -11.36
CA LEU A 195 -26.80 -1.39 -11.31
C LEU A 195 -27.65 -2.51 -11.91
N ALA A 196 -27.15 -3.18 -12.96
CA ALA A 196 -27.85 -4.31 -13.58
C ALA A 196 -27.85 -5.57 -12.71
N GLN A 197 -26.79 -5.79 -11.91
CA GLN A 197 -26.64 -6.96 -11.04
C GLN A 197 -26.16 -6.58 -9.62
N PRO A 198 -27.01 -5.91 -8.81
CA PRO A 198 -26.60 -5.35 -7.51
C PRO A 198 -26.07 -6.39 -6.52
N GLU A 199 -26.59 -7.61 -6.56
CA GLU A 199 -26.22 -8.74 -5.70
C GLU A 199 -24.78 -9.24 -5.93
N THR A 200 -24.18 -8.93 -7.09
CA THR A 200 -22.81 -9.35 -7.42
C THR A 200 -21.75 -8.39 -6.88
N ILE A 201 -22.17 -7.20 -6.43
CA ILE A 201 -21.28 -6.12 -6.01
C ILE A 201 -20.41 -6.55 -4.83
N LYS A 202 -19.11 -6.30 -4.95
CA LYS A 202 -18.17 -6.40 -3.83
C LYS A 202 -18.04 -5.02 -3.17
N PRO A 203 -18.54 -4.81 -1.94
CA PRO A 203 -18.69 -3.46 -1.37
C PRO A 203 -17.40 -2.65 -1.33
N ARG A 204 -16.27 -3.30 -0.98
CA ARG A 204 -14.97 -2.65 -0.89
C ARG A 204 -14.45 -2.19 -2.26
N TYR A 205 -14.67 -2.99 -3.29
CA TYR A 205 -14.28 -2.64 -4.65
C TYR A 205 -15.15 -1.51 -5.20
N PHE A 206 -16.46 -1.59 -4.99
CA PHE A 206 -17.39 -0.51 -5.31
C PHE A 206 -17.00 0.81 -4.64
N ALA A 207 -16.71 0.80 -3.35
CA ALA A 207 -16.25 1.97 -2.61
C ALA A 207 -14.93 2.54 -3.19
N SER A 208 -14.01 1.70 -3.65
CA SER A 208 -12.78 2.16 -4.30
C SER A 208 -13.03 2.82 -5.66
N VAL A 209 -14.00 2.34 -6.45
CA VAL A 209 -14.42 2.99 -7.71
C VAL A 209 -15.04 4.36 -7.41
N MET A 210 -15.94 4.44 -6.41
CA MET A 210 -16.57 5.70 -6.01
C MET A 210 -15.53 6.71 -5.50
N LYS A 211 -14.55 6.26 -4.72
CA LYS A 211 -13.44 7.11 -4.26
C LYS A 211 -12.59 7.62 -5.42
N LEU A 212 -12.27 6.76 -6.39
CA LEU A 212 -11.54 7.16 -7.60
C LEU A 212 -12.29 8.26 -8.37
N LEU A 213 -13.59 8.09 -8.58
CA LEU A 213 -14.44 9.09 -9.22
C LEU A 213 -14.46 10.41 -8.45
N GLN A 214 -14.65 10.36 -7.13
CA GLN A 214 -14.63 11.54 -6.28
C GLN A 214 -13.30 12.29 -6.39
N CYS A 215 -12.17 11.59 -6.22
CA CYS A 215 -10.84 12.19 -6.32
C CYS A 215 -10.61 12.82 -7.70
N THR A 216 -10.99 12.12 -8.77
CA THR A 216 -10.84 12.60 -10.15
C THR A 216 -11.69 13.84 -10.41
N ALA A 217 -12.98 13.79 -10.07
CA ALA A 217 -13.91 14.91 -10.29
C ALA A 217 -13.51 16.16 -9.50
N SER A 218 -13.11 16.00 -8.22
CA SER A 218 -12.70 17.12 -7.37
C SER A 218 -11.36 17.75 -7.76
N SER A 219 -10.57 17.08 -8.59
CA SER A 219 -9.20 17.53 -8.93
C SER A 219 -9.07 17.97 -10.39
N VAL A 220 -9.92 17.48 -11.30
CA VAL A 220 -9.94 17.88 -12.72
C VAL A 220 -11.02 18.93 -13.01
N GLY A 221 -11.99 19.11 -12.12
CA GLY A 221 -13.09 20.09 -12.28
C GLY A 221 -12.65 21.55 -12.39
N ASP A 222 -11.43 21.90 -11.95
CA ASP A 222 -10.89 23.25 -12.08
C ASP A 222 -10.31 23.54 -13.48
N ASP A 223 -9.86 22.51 -14.22
CA ASP A 223 -9.24 22.64 -15.56
C ASP A 223 -10.22 22.46 -16.74
N LEU A 224 -11.43 21.93 -16.47
CA LEU A 224 -12.48 21.70 -17.48
C LEU A 224 -13.53 22.83 -17.53
N LYS A 225 -13.18 24.05 -17.11
CA LYS A 225 -14.03 25.21 -17.37
C LYS A 225 -14.04 25.53 -18.86
N VAL A 226 -15.07 25.00 -19.54
CA VAL A 226 -15.77 25.53 -20.71
C VAL A 226 -14.83 26.04 -21.82
N GLY A 227 -14.41 25.12 -22.70
CA GLY A 227 -13.63 25.49 -23.88
C GLY A 227 -13.90 24.66 -25.14
N ASP A 228 -14.90 23.78 -25.18
CA ASP A 228 -15.24 22.99 -26.39
C ASP A 228 -16.73 22.57 -26.38
N LEU A 229 -17.62 23.51 -26.08
CA LEU A 229 -19.06 23.39 -26.36
C LEU A 229 -19.57 24.67 -27.04
N SER A 230 -19.00 24.96 -28.20
CA SER A 230 -19.51 25.87 -29.21
C SER A 230 -18.92 25.50 -30.56
#